data_AF-A0AAW8YFW1-F1
#
_entry.id   AF-A0AAW8YFW1-F1
#
_cell.length_a   1.000
_cell.length_b   1.000
_cell.length_c   1.000
_cell.angle_alpha   90.00
_cell.angle_beta   90.00
_cell.angle_gamma   90.00
#
_symmetry.space_group_name_H-M   'P 1'
#
loop_
_entity.id
_entity.type
_entity.pdbx_description
1 polymer ?
#
loop_
_entity_poly.entity_id
_entity_poly.type
_entity_poly.pdbx_seq_one_letter_code
_entity_poly.pdbx_strand_id
1 'polypeptide(L)'
;MDNDKDFIMKQVKSFAEGLGYVLGKKRNGDIEVVFQQENQQKNKFLAEIEQYLEKKKYREAIQSFFKLKYELEPGEYLKIGNQLLDKLKARLADEDEQVLLLERSLKNFKERWLGK
;
A
#
# COMPACT_ATOMS: atom_id res chain seq x y z
N MET A 1 -22.84 -4.53 11.64
CA MET A 1 -21.47 -5.07 11.44
C MET A 1 -20.83 -4.22 10.34
N ASP A 2 -20.51 -2.98 10.68
CA ASP A 2 -20.20 -1.90 9.72
C ASP A 2 -18.91 -1.14 10.08
N ASN A 3 -18.39 -1.36 11.29
CA ASN A 3 -17.17 -0.70 11.78
C ASN A 3 -15.91 -1.21 11.06
N ASP A 4 -15.82 -2.50 10.73
CA ASP A 4 -14.67 -3.04 9.99
C ASP A 4 -14.56 -2.43 8.59
N LYS A 5 -15.70 -2.23 7.90
CA LYS A 5 -15.68 -1.61 6.55
C LYS A 5 -15.19 -0.17 6.61
N ASP A 6 -15.64 0.61 7.59
CA ASP A 6 -15.23 2.02 7.75
C ASP A 6 -13.73 2.14 8.12
N PHE A 7 -13.22 1.24 8.95
CA PHE A 7 -11.80 1.20 9.33
C PHE A 7 -10.88 0.79 8.16
N ILE A 8 -11.25 -0.25 7.41
CA ILE A 8 -10.54 -0.64 6.18
C ILE A 8 -10.55 0.51 5.16
N MET A 9 -11.69 1.20 5.02
CA MET A 9 -11.86 2.29 4.05
C MET A 9 -11.00 3.52 4.38
N LYS A 10 -10.84 3.87 5.67
CA LYS A 10 -9.92 4.95 6.11
C LYS A 10 -8.45 4.60 5.86
N GLN A 11 -8.06 3.36 6.09
CA GLN A 11 -6.66 2.93 5.90
C GLN A 11 -6.28 2.77 4.43
N VAL A 12 -7.19 2.24 3.60
CA VAL A 12 -7.01 2.19 2.14
C VAL A 12 -6.89 3.60 1.56
N LYS A 13 -7.60 4.58 2.13
CA LYS A 13 -7.52 5.98 1.70
C LYS A 13 -6.11 6.57 1.83
N SER A 14 -5.37 6.23 2.89
CA SER A 14 -3.99 6.72 3.10
C SER A 14 -3.03 6.26 2.01
N PHE A 15 -3.23 5.05 1.47
CA PHE A 15 -2.48 4.59 0.29
C PHE A 15 -3.09 5.08 -1.03
N ALA A 16 -4.42 5.18 -1.15
CA ALA A 16 -5.11 5.58 -2.38
C ALA A 16 -4.89 7.05 -2.77
N GLU A 17 -4.73 7.96 -1.79
CA GLU A 17 -4.30 9.34 -2.05
C GLU A 17 -2.92 9.37 -2.70
N GLY A 18 -2.02 8.48 -2.28
CA GLY A 18 -0.75 8.26 -2.94
C GLY A 18 -0.91 7.67 -4.35
N LEU A 19 -1.76 6.66 -4.55
CA LEU A 19 -1.89 5.92 -5.82
C LEU A 19 -2.58 6.67 -6.96
N GLY A 20 -3.14 7.86 -6.73
CA GLY A 20 -3.75 8.65 -7.81
C GLY A 20 -5.08 8.08 -8.29
N TYR A 21 -5.74 7.27 -7.45
CA TYR A 21 -7.13 6.93 -7.64
C TYR A 21 -7.93 8.22 -7.47
N VAL A 22 -8.27 8.84 -8.60
CA VAL A 22 -9.27 9.91 -8.63
C VAL A 22 -10.58 9.29 -8.15
N LEU A 23 -10.99 9.66 -6.94
CA LEU A 23 -12.36 9.49 -6.46
C LEU A 23 -13.26 10.11 -7.54
N GLY A 24 -13.92 9.27 -8.33
CA GLY A 24 -14.80 9.69 -9.40
C GLY A 24 -15.91 10.56 -8.82
N LYS A 25 -15.78 11.88 -8.97
CA LYS A 25 -16.79 12.84 -8.55
C LYS A 25 -17.97 12.71 -9.52
N LYS A 26 -19.01 11.97 -9.16
CA LYS A 26 -20.33 12.13 -9.79
C LYS A 26 -21.14 13.13 -8.98
N ARG A 27 -21.77 14.07 -9.69
CA ARG A 27 -22.66 15.10 -9.12
C ARG A 27 -23.70 14.43 -8.23
N ASN A 28 -23.91 15.04 -7.06
CA ASN A 28 -24.93 14.76 -6.05
C ASN A 28 -24.52 13.80 -4.92
N GLY A 29 -23.83 14.35 -3.91
CA GLY A 29 -23.97 14.00 -2.49
C GLY A 29 -23.38 12.68 -1.99
N ASP A 30 -23.43 11.62 -2.77
CA ASP A 30 -23.07 10.27 -2.34
C ASP A 30 -21.79 9.83 -3.05
N ILE A 31 -20.73 9.69 -2.25
CA ILE A 31 -19.46 9.11 -2.70
C ILE A 31 -19.69 7.59 -2.79
N GLU A 32 -20.34 7.13 -3.85
CA GLU A 32 -20.32 5.71 -4.18
C GLU A 32 -18.94 5.36 -4.71
N VAL A 33 -18.11 4.81 -3.83
CA VAL A 33 -16.85 4.23 -4.25
C VAL A 33 -17.19 2.96 -5.03
N VAL A 34 -17.07 3.05 -6.35
CA VAL A 34 -17.14 1.90 -7.25
C VAL A 34 -15.87 1.05 -7.03
N PHE A 35 -15.80 0.39 -5.88
CA PHE A 35 -14.87 -0.70 -5.61
C PHE A 35 -15.38 -1.90 -6.42
N GLN A 36 -15.00 -1.97 -7.69
CA GLN A 36 -15.21 -3.18 -8.47
C GLN A 36 -14.53 -4.35 -7.72
N GLN A 37 -15.22 -5.49 -7.64
CA GLN A 37 -14.89 -6.62 -6.77
C GLN A 37 -13.46 -7.17 -6.95
N GLU A 38 -12.81 -6.83 -8.06
CA GLU A 38 -11.38 -7.08 -8.36
C GLU A 38 -10.41 -6.48 -7.31
N ASN A 39 -10.85 -5.49 -6.51
CA ASN A 39 -9.99 -4.74 -5.59
C ASN A 39 -10.01 -5.22 -4.12
N GLN A 40 -10.76 -6.28 -3.78
CA GLN A 40 -10.91 -6.69 -2.37
C GLN A 40 -9.62 -7.25 -1.76
N GLN A 41 -8.84 -8.05 -2.51
CA GLN A 41 -7.56 -8.58 -2.02
C GLN A 41 -6.50 -7.47 -1.89
N LYS A 42 -6.39 -6.58 -2.88
CA LYS A 42 -5.54 -5.38 -2.80
C LYS A 42 -5.85 -4.56 -1.55
N ASN A 43 -7.13 -4.25 -1.32
CA ASN A 43 -7.57 -3.49 -0.16
C ASN A 43 -7.28 -4.20 1.17
N LYS A 44 -7.44 -5.53 1.20
CA LYS A 44 -7.11 -6.33 2.39
C LYS A 44 -5.62 -6.22 2.73
N PHE A 45 -4.73 -6.44 1.76
CA PHE A 45 -3.29 -6.36 2.01
C PHE A 45 -2.85 -4.93 2.37
N LEU A 46 -3.42 -3.91 1.73
CA LEU A 46 -3.15 -2.50 2.10
C LEU A 46 -3.54 -2.20 3.55
N ALA A 47 -4.71 -2.66 3.98
CA ALA A 47 -5.14 -2.49 5.36
C ALA A 47 -4.31 -3.32 6.35
N GLU A 48 -3.86 -4.52 5.97
CA GLU A 48 -2.93 -5.32 6.76
C GLU A 48 -1.59 -4.59 6.95
N ILE A 49 -1.04 -3.99 5.89
CA ILE A 49 0.20 -3.21 5.95
C ILE A 49 0.07 -2.08 6.97
N GLU A 50 -0.98 -1.25 6.90
CA GLU A 50 -1.16 -0.17 7.86
C GLU A 50 -1.33 -0.70 9.30
N GLN A 51 -2.15 -1.74 9.50
CA GLN A 51 -2.30 -2.34 10.83
C GLN A 51 -0.97 -2.86 11.39
N TYR A 52 -0.13 -3.46 10.55
CA TYR A 52 1.19 -3.91 10.97
C TYR A 52 2.12 -2.73 11.28
N LEU A 53 2.06 -1.64 10.52
CA LEU A 53 2.78 -0.41 10.84
C LEU A 53 2.35 0.19 12.18
N GLU A 54 1.05 0.28 12.46
CA GLU A 54 0.51 0.77 13.73
C GLU A 54 0.97 -0.09 14.92
N LYS A 55 1.01 -1.42 14.73
CA LYS A 55 1.47 -2.38 15.72
C LYS A 55 3.01 -2.49 15.81
N LYS A 56 3.76 -1.66 15.07
CA LYS A 56 5.24 -1.72 14.94
C LYS A 56 5.77 -3.08 14.45
N LYS A 57 4.91 -3.85 13.77
CA LYS A 57 5.20 -5.14 13.15
C LYS A 57 5.73 -4.95 11.74
N TYR A 58 6.85 -4.25 11.62
CA TYR A 58 7.38 -3.79 10.33
C TYR A 58 7.71 -4.95 9.37
N ARG A 59 8.18 -6.07 9.90
CA ARG A 59 8.46 -7.28 9.12
C ARG A 59 7.19 -7.85 8.49
N GLU A 60 6.11 -7.98 9.27
CA GLU A 60 4.81 -8.41 8.74
C GLU A 60 4.24 -7.41 7.72
N ALA A 61 4.43 -6.11 7.92
CA ALA A 61 4.04 -5.09 6.95
C ALA A 61 4.73 -5.31 5.59
N ILE A 62 6.05 -5.53 5.58
CA ILE A 62 6.82 -5.80 4.36
C ILE A 62 6.39 -7.12 3.71
N GLN A 63 6.12 -8.17 4.49
CA GLN A 63 5.63 -9.43 3.94
C GLN A 63 4.26 -9.27 3.25
N SER A 64 3.33 -8.52 3.85
CA SER A 64 2.05 -8.21 3.22
C SER A 64 2.23 -7.40 1.94
N PHE A 65 3.17 -6.47 1.90
CA PHE A 65 3.53 -5.75 0.68
C PHE A 65 4.04 -6.68 -0.42
N PHE A 66 4.89 -7.65 -0.10
CA PHE A 66 5.38 -8.59 -1.12
C PHE A 66 4.29 -9.47 -1.75
N LYS A 67 3.17 -9.70 -1.06
CA LYS A 67 2.02 -10.41 -1.63
C LYS A 67 1.34 -9.61 -2.75
N LEU A 68 1.38 -8.27 -2.67
CA LEU A 68 0.82 -7.38 -3.70
C LEU A 68 1.59 -7.45 -5.03
N LYS A 69 2.78 -8.05 -5.07
CA LYS A 69 3.63 -8.11 -6.27
C LYS A 69 2.95 -8.81 -7.45
N TYR A 70 2.08 -9.78 -7.18
CA TYR A 70 1.38 -10.55 -8.22
C TYR A 70 -0.01 -9.98 -8.55
N GLU A 71 -0.50 -9.09 -7.70
CA GLU A 71 -1.85 -8.50 -7.81
C GLU A 71 -1.83 -7.09 -8.41
N LEU A 72 -0.64 -6.48 -8.57
CA LEU A 72 -0.48 -5.10 -9.00
C LEU A 72 0.40 -4.97 -10.23
N GLU A 73 0.09 -3.96 -11.04
CA GLU A 73 1.00 -3.50 -12.08
C GLU A 73 2.33 -3.00 -11.48
N PRO A 74 3.47 -3.16 -12.19
CA PRO A 74 4.79 -2.80 -11.68
C PRO A 74 4.90 -1.35 -11.18
N GLY A 75 4.23 -0.41 -11.85
CA GLY A 75 4.20 1.00 -11.44
C GLY A 75 3.48 1.20 -10.10
N GLU A 76 2.30 0.61 -9.94
CA GLU A 76 1.52 0.64 -8.69
C GLU A 76 2.27 -0.03 -7.55
N TYR A 77 2.88 -1.19 -7.80
CA TYR A 77 3.68 -1.91 -6.82
C TYR A 77 4.86 -1.06 -6.29
N LEU A 78 5.62 -0.43 -7.20
CA LEU A 78 6.70 0.48 -6.81
C LEU A 78 6.18 1.68 -6.03
N LYS A 79 5.01 2.21 -6.40
CA LYS A 79 4.42 3.37 -5.75
C LYS A 79 3.99 3.08 -4.31
N ILE A 80 3.34 1.94 -4.07
CA ILE A 80 3.01 1.48 -2.70
C ILE A 80 4.29 1.20 -1.93
N GLY A 81 5.26 0.54 -2.56
CA GLY A 81 6.54 0.20 -1.94
C GLY A 81 7.30 1.42 -1.45
N ASN A 82 7.40 2.47 -2.27
CA ASN A 82 8.06 3.72 -1.88
C ASN A 82 7.33 4.42 -0.74
N GLN A 83 5.99 4.41 -0.72
CA GLN A 83 5.22 4.94 0.41
C GLN A 83 5.48 4.15 1.70
N LEU A 84 5.53 2.82 1.61
CA LEU A 84 5.86 1.98 2.76
C LEU A 84 7.30 2.25 3.25
N LEU A 85 8.25 2.42 2.33
CA LEU A 85 9.63 2.76 2.67
C LEU A 85 9.73 4.10 3.41
N ASP A 86 9.05 5.14 2.91
CA ASP A 86 8.99 6.45 3.55
C ASP A 86 8.40 6.35 4.98
N LYS A 87 7.29 5.61 5.13
CA LYS A 87 6.67 5.35 6.44
C LYS A 87 7.58 4.58 7.40
N LEU A 88 8.43 3.67 6.90
CA LEU A 88 9.41 2.96 7.71
C LEU A 88 10.55 3.89 8.12
N LYS A 89 11.13 4.66 7.18
CA LYS A 89 12.19 5.64 7.48
C LYS A 89 11.75 6.74 8.43
N ALA A 90 10.47 7.10 8.44
CA ALA A 90 9.91 8.03 9.42
C ALA A 90 9.83 7.47 10.85
N ARG A 91 9.94 6.14 11.02
CA ARG A 91 9.76 5.44 12.31
C ARG A 91 11.01 4.67 12.76
N LEU A 92 11.90 4.35 11.84
CA LEU A 92 13.10 3.53 12.01
C LEU A 92 14.31 4.29 11.45
N ALA A 93 15.52 3.91 11.86
CA ALA A 93 16.74 4.44 11.27
C ALA A 93 16.89 3.94 9.81
N ASP A 94 17.55 4.73 8.95
CA ASP A 94 17.85 4.33 7.57
C ASP A 94 18.67 3.04 7.49
N GLU A 95 19.47 2.75 8.52
CA GLU A 95 20.30 1.55 8.63
C GLU A 95 19.54 0.32 9.15
N ASP A 96 18.26 0.46 9.48
CA ASP A 96 17.45 -0.66 9.97
C ASP A 96 17.29 -1.75 8.90
N GLU A 97 17.38 -3.01 9.32
CA GLU A 97 17.29 -4.16 8.43
C GLU A 97 16.02 -4.12 7.57
N GLN A 98 14.89 -3.71 8.14
CA GLN A 98 13.60 -3.68 7.44
C GLN A 98 13.56 -2.58 6.36
N VAL A 99 14.20 -1.43 6.64
CA VAL A 99 14.33 -0.32 5.68
C VAL A 99 15.23 -0.74 4.52
N LEU A 100 16.42 -1.27 4.83
CA LEU A 100 17.39 -1.72 3.83
C LEU A 100 16.84 -2.87 2.95
N LEU A 101 16.11 -3.80 3.57
CA LEU A 101 15.46 -4.91 2.87
C LEU A 101 14.46 -4.41 1.83
N LEU A 102 13.55 -3.52 2.25
CA LEU A 102 12.51 -3.00 1.37
C LEU A 102 13.14 -2.15 0.26
N GLU A 103 14.08 -1.26 0.60
CA GLU A 103 14.76 -0.40 -0.37
C GLU A 103 15.48 -1.21 -1.46
N ARG A 104 16.24 -2.24 -1.06
CA ARG A 104 16.93 -3.13 -2.01
C ARG A 104 15.94 -3.88 -2.89
N SER A 105 14.83 -4.37 -2.31
CA SER A 105 13.78 -5.08 -3.06
C SER A 105 13.16 -4.18 -4.13
N LEU A 106 12.83 -2.93 -3.79
CA LEU A 106 12.25 -1.96 -4.71
C LEU A 106 13.22 -1.56 -5.81
N LYS A 107 14.49 -1.33 -5.48
CA LYS A 107 15.54 -1.02 -6.46
C LYS A 107 15.68 -2.16 -7.49
N ASN A 108 15.85 -3.39 -7.01
CA ASN A 108 15.96 -4.57 -7.88
C ASN A 108 14.70 -4.76 -8.75
N PHE A 109 13.51 -4.53 -8.18
CA PHE A 109 12.27 -4.62 -8.93
C PHE A 109 12.18 -3.55 -10.03
N LYS A 110 12.53 -2.30 -9.70
CA LYS A 110 12.57 -1.18 -10.66
C LYS A 110 13.54 -1.46 -11.80
N GLU A 111 14.76 -1.90 -11.51
CA GLU A 111 15.75 -2.24 -12.54
C GLU A 111 15.26 -3.36 -13.46
N ARG A 112 14.58 -4.37 -12.89
CA ARG A 112 14.07 -5.52 -13.65
C ARG A 112 12.87 -5.19 -14.54
N TRP A 113 12.00 -4.25 -14.13
CA TRP A 113 10.73 -3.98 -14.83
C TRP A 113 10.71 -2.66 -15.60
N LEU A 114 11.49 -1.66 -15.17
CA LEU A 114 11.55 -0.32 -15.77
C LEU A 114 12.94 0.04 -16.30
N GLY A 115 13.92 -0.87 -16.19
CA GLY A 115 15.23 -0.71 -16.81
C GLY A 115 15.20 -1.06 -18.29
N LYS A 116 14.66 -0.17 -19.12
CA LYS A 116 14.87 -0.20 -20.57
C LYS A 116 14.87 1.21 -21.14
#